data_AF-A0A4Z0A521-F1
#
_entry.id   AF-A0A4Z0A521-F1
#
_cell.length_a   1.000
_cell.length_b   1.000
_cell.length_c   1.000
_cell.angle_alpha   90.00
_cell.angle_beta   90.00
_cell.angle_gamma   90.00
#
_symmetry.space_group_name_H-M   'P 1'
#
loop_
_entity.id
_entity.type
_entity.pdbx_description
1 polymer ?
#
loop_
_entity_poly.entity_id
_entity_poly.type
_entity_poly.pdbx_seq_one_letter_code
_entity_poly.pdbx_strand_id
1 'polypeptide(L)' 'MSSPQHDLTTVHGVSQYLESTPFASSSVTKLAGGTGNFTFRLHLRTPHNGQPTLILKHAEPYVALAKDIAFPVERQ' A
#
# COMPACT_ATOMS: atom_id res chain seq x y z
N MET A 1 21.92 -4.81 -10.14
CA MET A 1 21.80 -4.00 -8.91
C MET A 1 20.33 -4.05 -8.52
N SER A 2 19.97 -4.71 -7.42
CA SER A 2 18.58 -4.76 -6.98
C SER A 2 18.14 -3.36 -6.56
N SER A 3 17.05 -2.85 -7.14
CA SER A 3 16.40 -1.64 -6.68
C SER A 3 16.12 -1.76 -5.17
N PRO A 4 16.28 -0.69 -4.37
CA PRO A 4 15.88 -0.73 -2.97
C PRO A 4 14.41 -1.14 -2.91
N GLN A 5 14.14 -2.21 -2.17
CA GLN A 5 12.79 -2.73 -1.99
C GLN A 5 12.01 -1.70 -1.16
N HIS A 6 10.97 -1.10 -1.76
CA HIS A 6 10.14 -0.11 -1.09
C HIS A 6 9.37 -0.77 0.07
N ASP A 7 9.39 -0.17 1.26
CA ASP A 7 8.62 -0.65 2.42
C ASP A 7 7.14 -0.25 2.28
N LEU A 8 6.33 -1.16 1.73
CA LEU A 8 4.89 -0.98 1.49
C LEU A 8 4.03 -1.00 2.77
N THR A 9 4.65 -1.13 3.95
CA THR A 9 3.96 -0.95 5.24
C THR A 9 3.87 0.53 5.66
N THR A 10 4.55 1.42 4.93
CA THR A 10 4.66 2.86 5.20
C THR A 10 4.07 3.71 4.07
N VAL A 11 3.59 4.91 4.44
CA VAL A 11 3.11 5.90 3.46
C VAL A 11 4.21 6.29 2.47
N HIS A 12 5.43 6.49 2.95
CA HIS A 12 6.57 6.89 2.12
C HIS A 12 6.95 5.80 1.11
N GLY A 13 7.07 4.54 1.56
CA GLY A 13 7.40 3.44 0.66
C GLY A 13 6.32 3.19 -0.39
N VAL A 14 5.04 3.31 -0.04
CA VAL A 14 3.94 3.27 -1.02
C VAL A 14 4.05 4.42 -2.03
N SER A 15 4.30 5.65 -1.57
CA SER A 15 4.44 6.79 -2.48
C SER A 15 5.59 6.59 -3.47
N GLN A 16 6.75 6.13 -3.01
CA GLN A 16 7.90 5.87 -3.88
C GLN A 16 7.64 4.72 -4.86
N TYR A 17 6.99 3.65 -4.40
CA TYR A 17 6.66 2.49 -5.23
C TYR A 17 5.75 2.85 -6.41
N LEU A 18 4.82 3.79 -6.22
CA LEU A 18 3.83 4.17 -7.23
C LEU A 18 4.30 5.28 -8.19
N GLU A 19 5.40 5.98 -7.88
CA GLU A 19 5.82 7.21 -8.58
C GLU A 19 6.05 6.99 -10.08
N SER A 20 6.55 5.81 -10.49
CA SER A 20 6.79 5.46 -11.90
C SER A 20 5.63 4.67 -12.54
N THR A 21 4.43 4.72 -11.95
CA THR A 21 3.24 4.00 -12.44
C THR A 21 2.11 4.98 -12.78
N PRO A 22 1.08 4.56 -13.52
CA PRO A 22 -0.15 5.36 -13.71
C PRO A 22 -0.89 5.71 -12.42
N PHE A 23 -0.51 5.10 -11.29
CA PHE A 23 -1.10 5.33 -9.98
C PHE A 23 -0.28 6.31 -9.11
N ALA A 24 0.69 7.01 -9.71
CA ALA A 24 1.43 8.08 -9.04
C ALA A 24 0.46 9.05 -8.35
N SER A 25 0.69 9.26 -7.06
CA SER A 25 -0.27 9.94 -6.18
C SER A 25 0.26 11.30 -5.74
N SER A 26 -0.63 12.28 -5.59
CA SER A 26 -0.34 13.58 -4.97
C SER A 26 -0.31 13.46 -3.45
N SER A 27 -1.10 12.53 -2.89
CA SER A 27 -1.03 12.15 -1.48
C SER A 27 -1.40 10.69 -1.26
N VAL A 28 -0.84 10.11 -0.20
CA VAL A 28 -1.12 8.75 0.26
C VAL A 28 -1.48 8.84 1.74
N THR A 29 -2.64 8.30 2.11
CA THR A 29 -3.14 8.32 3.48
C THR A 29 -3.32 6.90 3.98
N LYS A 30 -2.64 6.52 5.07
CA LYS A 30 -2.91 5.23 5.73
C LYS A 30 -4.31 5.27 6.33
N LEU A 31 -5.13 4.27 6.00
CA LEU A 31 -6.48 4.15 6.54
C LEU A 31 -6.45 3.32 7.83
N ALA A 32 -7.22 3.76 8.82
CA ALA A 32 -7.51 2.96 10.00
C ALA A 32 -8.60 1.93 9.66
N GLY A 33 -8.45 0.69 10.15
CA GLY A 33 -9.43 -0.38 9.97
C GLY A 33 -8.81 -1.65 9.37
N GLY A 34 -9.11 -2.79 10.00
CA GLY A 34 -8.52 -4.09 9.67
C GLY A 34 -7.14 -4.29 10.29
N THR A 35 -6.93 -5.44 10.93
CA THR A 35 -5.66 -5.78 11.60
C THR A 35 -4.74 -6.64 10.74
N GLY A 36 -5.25 -7.26 9.67
CA GLY A 36 -4.48 -8.21 8.85
C GLY A 36 -3.65 -7.57 7.73
N ASN A 37 -3.99 -6.37 7.24
CA ASN A 37 -3.34 -5.77 6.07
C ASN A 37 -3.07 -4.27 6.28
N PHE A 38 -2.10 -3.75 5.55
CA PHE A 38 -1.85 -2.31 5.44
C PHE A 38 -2.72 -1.74 4.32
N THR A 39 -3.62 -0.81 4.66
CA THR A 39 -4.56 -0.21 3.69
C THR A 39 -4.28 1.29 3.55
N PHE A 40 -4.22 1.76 2.32
CA PHE A 40 -3.94 3.16 1.99
C PHE A 40 -4.95 3.70 1.00
N ARG A 41 -5.33 4.96 1.17
CA ARG A 41 -6.04 5.74 0.16
C ARG A 41 -5.02 6.52 -0.67
N LEU A 42 -5.11 6.34 -1.98
CA LEU A 42 -4.32 7.06 -2.97
C LEU A 42 -5.15 8.22 -3.50
N HIS A 43 -4.59 9.42 -3.54
CA HIS A 43 -5.11 10.53 -4.31
C HIS A 43 -4.25 10.67 -5.56
N LEU A 44 -4.77 10.28 -6.71
CA LEU A 44 -3.98 10.17 -7.93
C LEU A 44 -3.64 11.54 -8.50
N ARG A 45 -2.43 11.69 -9.06
CA ARG A 45 -2.07 12.90 -9.85
C ARG A 45 -2.87 12.97 -11.15
N THR A 46 -3.16 11.80 -11.73
CA THR A 46 -3.99 11.66 -12.92
C THR A 46 -5.07 10.63 -12.63
N PRO A 47 -6.38 10.96 -12.78
CA PRO A 47 -7.45 10.01 -12.56
C PRO A 47 -7.29 8.73 -13.40
N HIS A 48 -7.52 7.57 -12.80
CA HIS A 48 -7.49 6.28 -13.48
C HIS A 48 -8.92 5.81 -13.74
N ASN A 49 -9.30 5.62 -15.01
CA ASN A 49 -10.68 5.30 -15.41
C ASN A 49 -11.72 6.29 -14.83
N GLY A 50 -11.38 7.58 -14.82
CA GLY A 50 -12.22 8.63 -14.24
C GLY A 50 -12.25 8.69 -12.71
N GLN A 51 -11.55 7.79 -12.02
CA GLN A 51 -11.49 7.76 -10.55
C GLN A 51 -10.29 8.57 -10.04
N PRO A 52 -10.49 9.61 -9.22
CA PRO A 52 -9.40 10.41 -8.67
C PRO A 52 -8.72 9.75 -7.47
N THR A 53 -9.34 8.71 -6.89
CA THR A 53 -8.83 8.01 -5.73
C THR A 53 -8.93 6.51 -5.88
N LEU A 54 -7.95 5.78 -5.35
CA LEU A 54 -7.94 4.31 -5.29
C LEU A 54 -7.59 3.83 -3.88
N ILE A 55 -7.85 2.54 -3.61
CA ILE A 55 -7.41 1.87 -2.39
C ILE A 55 -6.28 0.91 -2.74
N LEU A 56 -5.13 1.05 -2.07
CA LEU A 56 -4.07 0.07 -2.08
C LEU A 56 -4.18 -0.77 -0.81
N LYS A 57 -4.15 -2.09 -0.98
CA LYS A 57 -4.12 -3.05 0.13
C LYS A 57 -2.87 -3.92 -0.02
N HIS A 58 -2.03 -3.92 1.01
CA HIS A 58 -0.79 -4.67 1.07
C HIS A 58 -0.83 -5.67 2.24
N ALA A 59 -0.45 -6.91 1.94
CA ALA A 59 -0.36 -8.00 2.91
C ALA A 59 1.10 -8.29 3.23
N GLU A 60 1.38 -8.58 4.50
CA GLU A 60 2.65 -9.12 4.96
C GLU A 60 2.39 -10.52 5.55
N PRO A 61 3.41 -11.38 5.73
CA PRO A 61 3.26 -12.70 6.35
C PRO A 61 2.98 -12.62 7.86
N TYR A 62 2.52 -11.46 8.34
CA TYR A 62 2.18 -11.14 9.72
C TYR A 62 1.00 -10.16 9.76
N VAL A 63 0.29 -10.10 10.89
CA VAL A 63 -0.81 -9.12 11.04
C VAL A 63 -0.23 -7.70 11.19
N ALA A 64 -0.83 -6.73 10.51
CA ALA A 64 -0.38 -5.33 10.50
C ALA A 64 -0.31 -4.66 11.89
N LEU A 65 -1.05 -5.19 12.88
CA LEU A 65 -1.03 -4.71 14.27
C LEU A 65 0.12 -5.31 15.11
N ALA A 66 0.62 -6.49 14.74
CA ALA A 66 1.53 -7.30 15.56
C ALA A 66 2.39 -8.19 14.66
N LYS A 67 3.62 -7.74 14.36
CA LYS A 67 4.52 -8.41 13.39
C LYS A 67 4.96 -9.82 13.82
N ASP A 68 4.79 -10.15 15.08
CA ASP A 68 5.07 -11.44 15.73
C ASP A 68 3.97 -12.48 15.51
N ILE A 69 2.76 -12.06 15.11
CA ILE A 69 1.67 -12.99 14.78
C ILE A 69 1.71 -13.29 13.29
N ALA A 70 2.13 -14.51 12.95
CA ALA A 70 2.15 -15.00 11.58
C ALA A 70 0.75 -14.96 10.94
N PHE A 71 0.70 -14.47 9.70
CA PHE A 71 -0.52 -14.33 8.92
C PHE A 71 -0.22 -14.67 7.46
N PRO A 72 -0.47 -15.92 7.02
CA PRO A 72 -0.17 -16.35 5.65
C PRO A 72 -0.84 -15.46 4.60
N VAL A 73 -0.11 -15.11 3.54
CA VAL A 73 -0.61 -14.26 2.45
C VAL A 73 -1.30 -15.06 1.34
N GLU A 74 -1.19 -16.39 1.40
CA GLU A 74 -1.83 -17.32 0.49
C GLU A 74 -3.34 -17.30 0.66
N ARG A 75 -4.07 -17.45 -0.44
CA ARG A 75 -5.53 -17.61 -0.39
C ARG A 75 -5.86 -18.91 0.36
N GLN A 76 -6.76 -18.79 1.34
CA GLN A 76 -7.43 -19.93 1.98
C GLN A 76 -8.57 -20.46 1.12
#